data_AF-A0A1P8WN67-F1
#
_entry.id   AF-A0A1P8WN67-F1
#
_cell.length_a   1.000
_cell.length_b   1.000
_cell.length_c   1.000
_cell.angle_alpha   90.00
_cell.angle_beta   90.00
_cell.angle_gamma   90.00
#
_symmetry.space_group_name_H-M   'P 1'
#
loop_
_entity.id
_entity.type
_entity.pdbx_description
1 polymer ?
#
loop_
_entity_poly.entity_id
_entity_poly.type
_entity_poly.pdbx_seq_one_letter_code
_entity_poly.pdbx_strand_id
1 'polypeptide(L)'
;MPSLPSNRLVIRVSLICLISIVSLTSTSAQPTAPPIIPASPSVTEPVRPPTPSDFGIVIRLSETLLQPKEPSVSRTTPVREMVAGACSVGTADTNGQLTVDFKPKSDGIAMNLIFQGTSVSQTVVRQSSARISSTTSTQVMVSTPIDFDPASGFRSGQALSDAKVVNVCRNVAAEKRGLRGLIVRRAAKKQLAEKQHEIRHACEQSTRKQVATDTKSEVDKQLERWNQQWATLRQMLGGQAWYREDSNTFLASDENHVHVFIRAAADDMDETTAAGPPIPFPPKQLPAAERGSLVEIIFYEDKQTKQELAALLSLVEAMIRQQTADLPISDRLSIDTIVGKNWVKLSVTKDASPAPVRQLTSN
;
A
#
# COMPACT_ATOMS: atom_id res chain seq x y z
N MET A 1 50.43 26.12 2.88
CA MET A 1 48.99 26.17 3.25
C MET A 1 48.25 25.19 2.36
N PRO A 2 47.71 24.09 2.89
CA PRO A 2 46.93 23.16 2.09
C PRO A 2 45.49 23.67 1.97
N SER A 3 45.00 23.76 0.74
CA SER A 3 43.60 24.01 0.42
C SER A 3 42.74 22.84 0.90
N LEU A 4 41.78 23.12 1.79
CA LEU A 4 40.78 22.16 2.24
C LEU A 4 39.92 21.68 1.05
N PRO A 5 39.63 20.37 0.93
CA PRO A 5 38.70 19.87 -0.07
C PRO A 5 37.26 20.33 0.25
N SER A 6 36.49 20.52 -0.82
CA SER A 6 35.17 21.14 -0.85
C SER A 6 34.14 20.54 0.13
N ASN A 7 33.64 21.39 1.06
CA ASN A 7 32.50 21.20 1.96
C ASN A 7 31.13 20.92 1.29
N ARG A 8 31.08 20.45 0.04
CA ARG A 8 29.84 20.32 -0.73
C ARG A 8 29.07 19.01 -0.47
N LEU A 9 29.73 17.98 0.07
CA LEU A 9 29.09 16.69 0.36
C LEU A 9 28.39 16.66 1.74
N VAL A 10 28.99 17.30 2.75
CA VAL A 10 28.52 17.27 4.15
C VAL A 10 27.18 18.02 4.35
N ILE A 11 26.87 19.00 3.49
CA ILE A 11 25.60 19.74 3.52
C ILE A 11 24.43 18.93 2.91
N ARG A 12 24.70 17.85 2.16
CA ARG A 12 23.67 17.14 1.37
C ARG A 12 22.95 16.01 2.10
N VAL A 13 23.43 15.56 3.26
CA VAL A 13 22.84 14.40 3.98
C VAL A 13 22.02 14.80 5.21
N SER A 14 22.14 16.06 5.68
CA SER A 14 21.62 16.46 6.99
C SER A 14 20.11 16.80 7.05
N LEU A 15 19.32 16.54 5.99
CA LEU A 15 17.95 17.11 5.91
C LEU A 15 16.89 16.19 5.26
N ILE A 16 16.81 14.92 5.65
CA ILE A 16 15.73 14.00 5.22
C ILE A 16 14.83 13.55 6.41
N CYS A 17 15.11 13.98 7.65
CA CYS A 17 14.46 13.40 8.84
C CYS A 17 13.42 14.25 9.61
N LEU A 18 12.98 15.43 9.16
CA LEU A 18 12.02 16.23 9.96
C LEU A 18 10.75 16.64 9.19
N ILE A 19 9.68 15.92 9.54
CA ILE A 19 8.28 16.05 9.15
C ILE A 19 7.66 17.27 9.85
N SER A 20 7.01 18.22 9.14
CA SER A 20 5.66 18.79 9.45
C SER A 20 5.34 20.27 9.11
N ILE A 21 4.19 20.46 8.41
CA ILE A 21 3.04 21.38 8.65
C ILE A 21 3.01 22.83 8.05
N VAL A 22 1.91 23.11 7.30
CA VAL A 22 1.13 24.37 7.01
C VAL A 22 1.02 24.89 5.54
N SER A 23 -0.13 24.55 4.92
CA SER A 23 -1.16 25.31 4.15
C SER A 23 -0.95 26.25 2.92
N LEU A 24 -1.76 25.94 1.88
CA LEU A 24 -2.58 26.80 0.94
C LEU A 24 -1.85 27.67 -0.13
N THR A 25 -2.22 27.82 -1.42
CA THR A 25 -3.30 27.42 -2.36
C THR A 25 -2.72 27.41 -3.80
N SER A 26 -3.26 26.65 -4.76
CA SER A 26 -2.92 26.81 -6.19
C SER A 26 -4.13 26.68 -7.12
N THR A 27 -4.15 27.51 -8.16
CA THR A 27 -5.09 27.46 -9.30
C THR A 27 -4.28 27.08 -10.54
N SER A 28 -4.75 26.11 -11.33
CA SER A 28 -4.05 25.57 -12.51
C SER A 28 -4.88 25.80 -13.78
N ALA A 29 -4.19 26.16 -14.86
CA ALA A 29 -4.71 26.18 -16.23
C ALA A 29 -3.75 25.41 -17.14
N GLN A 30 -4.31 24.60 -18.04
CA GLN A 30 -3.60 23.63 -18.88
C GLN A 30 -3.67 24.05 -20.36
N PRO A 31 -2.57 23.99 -21.13
CA PRO A 31 -2.62 24.11 -22.59
C PRO A 31 -2.44 22.77 -23.32
N THR A 32 -3.02 22.75 -24.52
CA THR A 32 -3.26 21.63 -25.44
C THR A 32 -2.08 21.39 -26.39
N ALA A 33 -1.82 20.12 -26.74
CA ALA A 33 -0.71 19.70 -27.61
C ALA A 33 -1.07 19.69 -29.12
N PRO A 34 -0.10 19.95 -30.03
CA PRO A 34 -0.25 19.83 -31.49
C PRO A 34 0.22 18.46 -32.08
N PRO A 35 -0.07 18.18 -33.37
CA PRO A 35 -0.05 16.82 -33.95
C PRO A 35 1.31 16.35 -34.53
N ILE A 36 1.39 15.03 -34.70
CA ILE A 36 2.58 14.20 -34.95
C ILE A 36 2.88 14.02 -36.46
N ILE A 37 4.16 14.09 -36.86
CA ILE A 37 4.70 13.76 -38.19
C ILE A 37 5.48 12.43 -38.11
N PRO A 38 5.36 11.48 -39.06
CA PRO A 38 6.08 10.21 -39.03
C PRO A 38 7.54 10.33 -39.52
N ALA A 39 8.49 9.86 -38.70
CA ALA A 39 9.94 9.87 -38.98
C ALA A 39 10.47 8.49 -39.45
N SER A 40 11.56 8.54 -40.24
CA SER A 40 12.26 7.42 -40.90
C SER A 40 12.95 6.43 -39.95
N PRO A 41 13.19 5.17 -40.37
CA PRO A 41 13.81 4.13 -39.53
C PRO A 41 15.33 4.31 -39.43
N SER A 42 15.81 4.80 -38.28
CA SER A 42 17.22 4.82 -37.92
C SER A 42 17.71 3.44 -37.46
N VAL A 43 18.90 3.05 -37.91
CA VAL A 43 19.59 1.79 -37.57
C VAL A 43 19.96 1.78 -36.08
N THR A 44 19.38 0.84 -35.33
CA THR A 44 19.55 0.70 -33.87
C THR A 44 20.87 -0.01 -33.55
N GLU A 45 21.83 0.71 -32.97
CA GLU A 45 22.99 0.10 -32.30
C GLU A 45 22.54 -0.77 -31.11
N PRO A 46 23.24 -1.87 -30.79
CA PRO A 46 22.91 -2.71 -29.65
C PRO A 46 23.13 -1.95 -28.33
N VAL A 47 22.02 -1.52 -27.75
CA VAL A 47 21.92 -0.88 -26.44
C VAL A 47 22.62 -1.74 -25.37
N ARG A 48 23.68 -1.19 -24.77
CA ARG A 48 24.34 -1.79 -23.61
C ARG A 48 23.39 -1.72 -22.41
N PRO A 49 23.15 -2.83 -21.68
CA PRO A 49 22.33 -2.80 -20.49
C PRO A 49 23.04 -1.94 -19.41
N PRO A 50 22.37 -0.93 -18.84
CA PRO A 50 22.95 -0.09 -17.80
C PRO A 50 23.33 -0.90 -16.56
N THR A 51 24.35 -0.39 -15.87
CA THR A 51 24.99 -1.03 -14.73
C THR A 51 24.53 -0.37 -13.42
N PRO A 52 24.50 -1.09 -12.28
CA PRO A 52 24.09 -0.52 -10.99
C PRO A 52 24.91 0.69 -10.54
N SER A 53 26.16 0.80 -11.00
CA SER A 53 27.05 1.96 -10.80
C SER A 53 26.53 3.25 -11.43
N ASP A 54 25.53 3.16 -12.30
CA ASP A 54 24.94 4.31 -12.97
C ASP A 54 24.00 5.09 -12.03
N PHE A 55 23.65 4.49 -10.87
CA PHE A 55 22.85 5.09 -9.81
C PHE A 55 23.71 5.42 -8.60
N GLY A 56 23.59 6.64 -8.07
CA GLY A 56 24.33 7.03 -6.88
C GLY A 56 23.67 6.51 -5.60
N ILE A 57 22.33 6.50 -5.57
CA ILE A 57 21.55 6.19 -4.37
C ILE A 57 20.36 5.29 -4.74
N VAL A 58 20.11 4.26 -3.93
CA VAL A 58 18.93 3.42 -3.99
C VAL A 58 18.26 3.41 -2.63
N ILE A 59 16.99 3.80 -2.57
CA ILE A 59 16.18 3.73 -1.36
C ILE A 59 15.20 2.57 -1.51
N ARG A 60 15.21 1.65 -0.55
CA ARG A 60 14.30 0.53 -0.46
C ARG A 60 13.33 0.76 0.70
N LEU A 61 12.04 0.73 0.42
CA LEU A 61 10.98 0.90 1.42
C LEU A 61 10.22 -0.41 1.54
N SER A 62 10.11 -0.97 2.74
CA SER A 62 9.37 -2.21 2.93
C SER A 62 7.86 -1.98 2.95
N GLU A 63 7.11 -3.01 2.59
CA GLU A 63 5.65 -3.03 2.61
C GLU A 63 5.08 -2.60 3.97
N THR A 64 5.75 -2.96 5.06
CA THR A 64 5.37 -2.61 6.44
C THR A 64 5.16 -1.10 6.64
N LEU A 65 5.91 -0.25 5.94
CA LEU A 65 5.75 1.20 6.04
C LEU A 65 4.47 1.73 5.40
N LEU A 66 3.98 1.04 4.36
CA LEU A 66 2.75 1.41 3.68
C LEU A 66 1.53 0.71 4.26
N GLN A 67 1.68 -0.20 5.22
CA GLN A 67 0.52 -0.82 5.87
C GLN A 67 -0.38 0.24 6.53
N PRO A 68 -1.72 0.09 6.46
CA PRO A 68 -2.64 1.01 7.11
C PRO A 68 -2.37 1.08 8.62
N LYS A 69 -2.36 2.29 9.18
CA LYS A 69 -2.18 2.50 10.63
C LYS A 69 -3.27 1.79 11.46
N GLU A 70 -4.49 1.78 10.92
CA GLU A 70 -5.64 1.07 11.47
C GLU A 70 -5.98 -0.07 10.51
N PRO A 71 -5.32 -1.23 10.63
CA PRO A 71 -5.55 -2.34 9.71
C PRO A 71 -6.93 -2.97 9.95
N SER A 72 -7.50 -2.86 11.15
CA SER A 72 -8.81 -3.41 11.48
C SER A 72 -9.94 -2.49 11.00
N VAL A 73 -10.86 -3.03 10.20
CA VAL A 73 -12.07 -2.33 9.77
C VAL A 73 -13.27 -3.03 10.39
N SER A 74 -14.09 -2.28 11.12
CA SER A 74 -15.36 -2.74 11.70
C SER A 74 -16.46 -1.76 11.32
N ARG A 75 -17.55 -2.27 10.74
CA ARG A 75 -18.65 -1.44 10.24
C ARG A 75 -19.99 -2.15 10.38
N THR A 76 -21.02 -1.37 10.66
CA THR A 76 -22.42 -1.82 10.63
C THR A 76 -23.15 -1.05 9.54
N THR A 77 -23.77 -1.77 8.60
CA THR A 77 -24.54 -1.18 7.50
C THR A 77 -26.00 -1.65 7.54
N PRO A 78 -26.96 -0.78 7.23
CA PRO A 78 -28.35 -1.21 7.08
C PRO A 78 -28.49 -2.04 5.78
N VAL A 79 -29.20 -3.15 5.87
CA VAL A 79 -29.52 -4.01 4.72
C VAL A 79 -30.97 -3.77 4.33
N ARG A 80 -31.20 -3.42 3.06
CA ARG A 80 -32.52 -3.38 2.46
C ARG A 80 -32.44 -3.88 1.02
N GLU A 81 -32.92 -5.09 0.80
CA GLU A 81 -32.78 -5.76 -0.49
C GLU A 81 -34.01 -6.60 -0.84
N MET A 82 -34.22 -6.87 -2.12
CA MET A 82 -35.24 -7.77 -2.61
C MET A 82 -34.62 -9.12 -2.91
N VAL A 83 -34.96 -10.15 -2.15
CA VAL A 83 -34.43 -11.51 -2.32
C VAL A 83 -35.57 -12.45 -2.68
N ALA A 84 -35.49 -13.10 -3.84
CA ALA A 84 -36.52 -13.99 -4.36
C ALA A 84 -37.94 -13.38 -4.36
N GLY A 85 -38.04 -12.06 -4.62
CA GLY A 85 -39.30 -11.31 -4.65
C GLY A 85 -39.82 -10.84 -3.28
N ALA A 86 -39.08 -11.06 -2.19
CA ALA A 86 -39.44 -10.60 -0.86
C ALA A 86 -38.49 -9.52 -0.35
N CYS A 87 -39.04 -8.48 0.29
CA CYS A 87 -38.26 -7.40 0.88
C CYS A 87 -37.62 -7.89 2.19
N SER A 88 -36.29 -7.92 2.19
CA SER A 88 -35.44 -8.25 3.33
C SER A 88 -34.90 -6.95 3.92
N VAL A 89 -35.09 -6.77 5.23
CA VAL A 89 -34.59 -5.60 5.96
C VAL A 89 -33.81 -6.05 7.18
N GLY A 90 -32.71 -5.38 7.49
CA GLY A 90 -31.87 -5.75 8.63
C GLY A 90 -30.60 -4.92 8.73
N THR A 91 -29.58 -5.52 9.33
CA THR A 91 -28.24 -4.94 9.49
C THR A 91 -27.18 -5.95 9.10
N ALA A 92 -26.02 -5.47 8.65
CA ALA A 92 -24.84 -6.27 8.37
C ALA A 92 -23.62 -5.69 9.07
N ASP A 93 -22.99 -6.51 9.91
CA ASP A 93 -21.76 -6.20 10.60
C ASP A 93 -20.59 -6.80 9.83
N THR A 94 -19.73 -5.95 9.30
CA THR A 94 -18.55 -6.35 8.52
C THR A 94 -17.29 -6.03 9.30
N ASN A 95 -16.53 -7.07 9.59
CA ASN A 95 -15.27 -6.99 10.32
C ASN A 95 -14.16 -7.63 9.49
N GLY A 96 -12.99 -6.99 9.42
CA GLY A 96 -11.87 -7.54 8.67
C GLY A 96 -10.60 -6.74 8.84
N GLN A 97 -9.61 -7.11 8.04
CA GLN A 97 -8.31 -6.46 7.98
C GLN A 97 -8.04 -5.93 6.58
N LEU A 98 -7.47 -4.73 6.51
CA LEU A 98 -6.94 -4.13 5.31
C LEU A 98 -5.42 -4.30 5.31
N THR A 99 -4.89 -4.91 4.25
CA THR A 99 -3.45 -5.16 4.08
C THR A 99 -2.99 -4.68 2.72
N VAL A 100 -1.78 -4.13 2.65
CA VAL A 100 -1.09 -3.88 1.39
C VAL A 100 -0.38 -5.17 0.97
N ASP A 101 -0.33 -5.43 -0.34
CA ASP A 101 0.37 -6.57 -0.96
C ASP A 101 1.08 -6.04 -2.21
N PHE A 102 2.41 -5.93 -2.17
CA PHE A 102 3.16 -5.37 -3.30
C PHE A 102 3.19 -6.30 -4.52
N LYS A 103 3.31 -5.68 -5.70
CA LYS A 103 3.43 -6.39 -6.96
C LYS A 103 4.67 -5.95 -7.70
N PRO A 104 5.39 -6.89 -8.34
CA PRO A 104 6.57 -6.55 -9.10
C PRO A 104 6.18 -5.65 -10.30
N LYS A 105 6.82 -4.49 -10.41
CA LYS A 105 6.67 -3.55 -11.52
C LYS A 105 8.01 -2.86 -11.76
N SER A 106 8.51 -2.94 -12.98
CA SER A 106 9.82 -2.41 -13.36
C SER A 106 9.86 -0.90 -13.54
N ASP A 107 8.70 -0.31 -13.81
CA ASP A 107 8.55 1.11 -14.12
C ASP A 107 7.33 1.66 -13.37
N GLY A 108 7.58 2.16 -12.16
CA GLY A 108 6.57 2.61 -11.21
C GLY A 108 6.29 1.60 -10.10
N ILE A 109 5.33 1.94 -9.25
CA ILE A 109 4.93 1.10 -8.11
C ILE A 109 3.58 0.49 -8.45
N ALA A 110 3.46 -0.82 -8.22
CA ALA A 110 2.18 -1.51 -8.19
C ALA A 110 2.01 -2.23 -6.85
N MET A 111 0.81 -2.12 -6.29
CA MET A 111 0.40 -2.85 -5.10
C MET A 111 -1.09 -3.14 -5.15
N ASN A 112 -1.52 -4.11 -4.37
CA ASN A 112 -2.93 -4.35 -4.10
C ASN A 112 -3.24 -3.97 -2.66
N LEU A 113 -4.36 -3.29 -2.47
CA LEU A 113 -4.95 -3.12 -1.14
C LEU A 113 -6.04 -4.18 -0.97
N ILE A 114 -5.79 -5.14 -0.09
CA ILE A 114 -6.62 -6.31 0.12
C ILE A 114 -7.38 -6.14 1.43
N PHE A 115 -8.69 -6.10 1.33
CA PHE A 115 -9.58 -6.25 2.47
C PHE A 115 -9.99 -7.71 2.59
N GLN A 116 -9.71 -8.34 3.71
CA GLN A 116 -10.15 -9.70 4.02
C GLN A 116 -10.96 -9.69 5.31
N GLY A 117 -12.17 -10.25 5.29
CA GLY A 117 -13.05 -10.17 6.45
C GLY A 117 -14.24 -11.12 6.41
N THR A 118 -15.11 -10.92 7.40
CA THR A 118 -16.39 -11.60 7.52
C THR A 118 -17.49 -10.56 7.67
N SER A 119 -18.57 -10.74 6.91
CA SER A 119 -19.81 -9.97 7.04
C SER A 119 -20.90 -10.86 7.62
N VAL A 120 -21.47 -10.44 8.74
CA VAL A 120 -22.59 -11.12 9.40
C VAL A 120 -23.83 -10.26 9.24
N SER A 121 -24.75 -10.71 8.39
CA SER A 121 -26.04 -10.03 8.18
C SER A 121 -27.14 -10.68 8.99
N GLN A 122 -27.92 -9.87 9.68
CA GLN A 122 -29.15 -10.26 10.36
C GLN A 122 -30.32 -9.59 9.67
N THR A 123 -31.20 -10.38 9.06
CA THR A 123 -32.31 -9.86 8.25
C THR A 123 -33.63 -10.48 8.64
N VAL A 124 -34.70 -9.73 8.38
CA VAL A 124 -36.08 -10.17 8.57
C VAL A 124 -36.83 -9.95 7.28
N VAL A 125 -37.46 -11.01 6.79
CA VAL A 125 -38.38 -11.00 5.67
C VAL A 125 -39.79 -11.23 6.21
N ARG A 126 -40.74 -10.42 5.76
CA ARG A 126 -42.17 -10.63 6.01
C ARG A 126 -42.84 -11.00 4.69
N GLN A 127 -43.44 -12.18 4.63
CA GLN A 127 -44.18 -12.65 3.47
C GLN A 127 -45.49 -13.28 3.91
N SER A 128 -46.61 -12.64 3.55
CA SER A 128 -47.94 -13.05 3.97
C SER A 128 -48.01 -13.22 5.50
N SER A 129 -48.47 -14.37 6.02
CA SER A 129 -48.54 -14.69 7.46
C SER A 129 -47.26 -15.32 8.06
N ALA A 130 -46.14 -15.30 7.32
CA ALA A 130 -44.86 -15.84 7.78
C ALA A 130 -43.83 -14.73 7.98
N ARG A 131 -43.04 -14.85 9.06
CA ARG A 131 -41.87 -14.03 9.36
C ARG A 131 -40.65 -14.92 9.33
N ILE A 132 -39.71 -14.62 8.45
CA ILE A 132 -38.45 -15.35 8.33
C ILE A 132 -37.35 -14.45 8.86
N SER A 133 -36.67 -14.86 9.91
CA SER A 133 -35.43 -14.20 10.36
C SER A 133 -34.24 -15.03 9.89
N SER A 134 -33.24 -14.37 9.32
CA SER A 134 -32.04 -15.01 8.79
C SER A 134 -30.80 -14.37 9.39
N THR A 135 -29.83 -15.20 9.73
CA THR A 135 -28.47 -14.78 10.04
C THR A 135 -27.55 -15.44 9.03
N THR A 136 -26.88 -14.64 8.21
CA THR A 136 -25.97 -15.10 7.16
C THR A 136 -24.57 -14.62 7.50
N SER A 137 -23.60 -15.54 7.48
CA SER A 137 -22.18 -15.22 7.61
C SER A 137 -21.48 -15.46 6.27
N THR A 138 -20.84 -14.42 5.76
CA THR A 138 -20.19 -14.39 4.45
C THR A 138 -18.73 -13.99 4.62
N GLN A 139 -17.81 -14.82 4.12
CA GLN A 139 -16.41 -14.43 3.97
C GLN A 139 -16.28 -13.54 2.76
N VAL A 140 -15.55 -12.44 2.90
CA VAL A 140 -15.38 -11.44 1.86
C VAL A 140 -13.91 -11.14 1.66
N MET A 141 -13.53 -10.97 0.39
CA MET A 141 -12.21 -10.54 -0.01
C MET A 141 -12.36 -9.49 -1.10
N VAL A 142 -11.80 -8.31 -0.91
CA VAL A 142 -11.79 -7.24 -1.91
C VAL A 142 -10.36 -6.85 -2.16
N SER A 143 -9.89 -7.01 -3.40
CA SER A 143 -8.57 -6.60 -3.84
C SER A 143 -8.71 -5.38 -4.73
N THR A 144 -8.10 -4.26 -4.33
CA THR A 144 -8.08 -3.03 -5.13
C THR A 144 -6.66 -2.80 -5.63
N PRO A 145 -6.40 -2.89 -6.94
CA PRO A 145 -5.10 -2.56 -7.49
C PRO A 145 -4.85 -1.05 -7.33
N ILE A 146 -3.61 -0.71 -6.97
CA ILE A 146 -3.15 0.66 -6.76
C ILE A 146 -1.89 0.84 -7.59
N ASP A 147 -1.92 1.88 -8.42
CA ASP A 147 -0.77 2.35 -9.17
C ASP A 147 -0.29 3.68 -8.58
N PHE A 148 1.03 3.90 -8.64
CA PHE A 148 1.63 5.18 -8.30
C PHE A 148 2.27 5.82 -9.52
N ASP A 149 2.03 7.10 -9.67
CA ASP A 149 2.70 7.97 -10.63
C ASP A 149 3.33 9.16 -9.86
N PRO A 150 4.64 9.44 -10.01
CA PRO A 150 5.29 10.55 -9.31
C PRO A 150 4.55 11.89 -9.43
N ALA A 151 4.03 12.17 -10.64
CA ALA A 151 3.39 13.44 -10.94
C ALA A 151 2.02 13.58 -10.26
N SER A 152 1.25 12.50 -10.16
CA SER A 152 -0.13 12.54 -9.70
C SER A 152 -0.46 11.75 -8.43
N GLY A 153 0.53 11.05 -7.88
CA GLY A 153 0.40 10.26 -6.65
C GLY A 153 -0.19 8.87 -6.87
N PHE A 154 -0.75 8.32 -5.80
CA PHE A 154 -1.42 7.02 -5.78
C PHE A 154 -2.83 7.12 -6.34
N ARG A 155 -3.20 6.14 -7.18
CA ARG A 155 -4.52 6.01 -7.82
C ARG A 155 -5.03 4.58 -7.68
N SER A 156 -6.33 4.43 -7.40
CA SER A 156 -6.99 3.13 -7.38
C SER A 156 -7.46 2.73 -8.78
N GLY A 157 -7.27 1.45 -9.11
CA GLY A 157 -7.90 0.79 -10.24
C GLY A 157 -9.24 0.16 -9.86
N GLN A 158 -9.78 -0.67 -10.75
CA GLN A 158 -11.06 -1.36 -10.51
C GLN A 158 -10.90 -2.46 -9.46
N ALA A 159 -11.67 -2.37 -8.38
CA ALA A 159 -11.67 -3.39 -7.33
C ALA A 159 -12.27 -4.71 -7.80
N LEU A 160 -11.60 -5.81 -7.46
CA LEU A 160 -12.07 -7.18 -7.63
C LEU A 160 -12.60 -7.67 -6.27
N SER A 161 -13.87 -8.07 -6.23
CA SER A 161 -14.52 -8.51 -4.99
C SER A 161 -15.01 -9.95 -5.12
N ASP A 162 -14.74 -10.73 -4.09
CA ASP A 162 -15.28 -12.06 -3.91
C ASP A 162 -16.01 -12.17 -2.56
N ALA A 163 -17.07 -12.97 -2.54
CA ALA A 163 -17.91 -13.19 -1.38
C ALA A 163 -18.41 -14.64 -1.40
N LYS A 164 -18.19 -15.34 -0.30
CA LYS A 164 -18.59 -16.75 -0.15
C LYS A 164 -19.40 -16.90 1.12
N VAL A 165 -20.66 -17.30 0.99
CA VAL A 165 -21.50 -17.58 2.16
C VAL A 165 -20.96 -18.83 2.84
N VAL A 166 -20.64 -18.72 4.13
CA VAL A 166 -20.13 -19.83 4.95
C VAL A 166 -21.27 -20.51 5.69
N ASN A 167 -22.14 -19.71 6.31
CA ASN A 167 -23.22 -20.23 7.14
C ASN A 167 -24.50 -19.42 6.92
N VAL A 168 -25.64 -20.12 6.96
CA VAL A 168 -26.96 -19.47 6.96
C VAL A 168 -27.86 -20.14 7.99
N CYS A 169 -28.23 -19.40 9.01
CA CYS A 169 -29.23 -19.80 9.99
C CYS A 169 -30.56 -19.11 9.66
N ARG A 170 -31.63 -19.88 9.51
CA ARG A 170 -32.96 -19.33 9.22
C ARG A 170 -33.99 -19.86 10.21
N ASN A 171 -34.78 -18.94 10.77
CA ASN A 171 -35.91 -19.26 11.60
C ASN A 171 -37.20 -18.79 10.92
N VAL A 172 -38.21 -19.66 10.89
CA VAL A 172 -39.51 -19.39 10.28
C VAL A 172 -40.57 -19.37 11.37
N ALA A 173 -41.06 -18.18 11.67
CA ALA A 173 -42.19 -17.96 12.55
C ALA A 173 -43.48 -17.75 11.73
N ALA A 174 -44.61 -18.22 12.27
CA ALA A 174 -45.93 -17.89 11.73
C ALA A 174 -46.65 -16.98 12.71
N GLU A 175 -47.34 -15.97 12.18
CA GLU A 175 -48.12 -15.02 12.99
C GLU A 175 -49.35 -15.70 13.62
N LYS A 176 -49.98 -16.62 12.88
CA LYS A 176 -51.13 -17.39 13.34
C LYS A 176 -50.71 -18.55 14.26
N ARG A 177 -51.46 -18.75 15.35
CA ARG A 177 -51.26 -19.86 16.31
C ARG A 177 -52.01 -21.14 15.88
N GLY A 178 -51.70 -22.26 16.53
CA GLY A 178 -52.37 -23.55 16.31
C GLY A 178 -52.03 -24.25 14.98
N LEU A 179 -52.94 -25.12 14.51
CA LEU A 179 -52.76 -25.95 13.31
C LEU A 179 -52.50 -25.12 12.04
N ARG A 180 -53.19 -23.97 11.88
CA ARG A 180 -52.96 -23.06 10.75
C ARG A 180 -51.53 -22.53 10.73
N GLY A 181 -50.98 -22.20 11.90
CA GLY A 181 -49.58 -21.78 12.03
C GLY A 181 -48.58 -22.87 11.64
N LEU A 182 -48.86 -24.13 11.98
CA LEU A 182 -48.03 -25.27 11.60
C LEU A 182 -48.00 -25.48 10.08
N ILE A 183 -49.16 -25.37 9.42
CA ILE A 183 -49.26 -25.50 7.95
C ILE A 183 -48.44 -24.40 7.27
N VAL A 184 -48.61 -23.14 7.69
CA VAL A 184 -47.85 -22.00 7.15
C VAL A 184 -46.35 -22.20 7.33
N ARG A 185 -45.88 -22.64 8.50
CA ARG A 185 -44.45 -22.91 8.72
C ARG A 185 -43.92 -24.02 7.84
N ARG A 186 -44.67 -25.12 7.66
CA ARG A 186 -44.25 -26.24 6.78
C ARG A 186 -44.16 -25.79 5.32
N ALA A 187 -45.17 -25.08 4.84
CA ALA A 187 -45.19 -24.56 3.47
C ALA A 187 -44.03 -23.58 3.23
N ALA A 188 -43.82 -22.63 4.15
CA ALA A 188 -42.71 -21.67 4.06
C ALA A 188 -41.34 -22.34 4.12
N LYS A 189 -41.14 -23.34 4.99
CA LYS A 189 -39.89 -24.13 5.04
C LYS A 189 -39.65 -24.88 3.74
N LYS A 190 -40.68 -25.48 3.14
CA LYS A 190 -40.57 -26.19 1.85
C LYS A 190 -40.15 -25.24 0.74
N GLN A 191 -40.83 -24.10 0.59
CA GLN A 191 -40.49 -23.08 -0.39
C GLN A 191 -39.07 -22.53 -0.19
N LEU A 192 -38.65 -22.34 1.07
CA LEU A 192 -37.31 -21.87 1.40
C LEU A 192 -36.23 -22.90 1.00
N ALA A 193 -36.49 -24.19 1.19
CA ALA A 193 -35.59 -25.26 0.77
C ALA A 193 -35.46 -25.31 -0.76
N GLU A 194 -36.58 -25.19 -1.47
CA GLU A 194 -36.60 -25.15 -2.95
C GLU A 194 -35.80 -23.96 -3.51
N LYS A 195 -35.87 -22.79 -2.85
CA LYS A 195 -35.16 -21.58 -3.28
C LYS A 195 -33.80 -21.35 -2.64
N GLN A 196 -33.28 -22.30 -1.87
CA GLN A 196 -32.09 -22.08 -1.04
C GLN A 196 -30.87 -21.65 -1.86
N HIS A 197 -30.68 -22.25 -3.05
CA HIS A 197 -29.56 -21.94 -3.93
C HIS A 197 -29.66 -20.54 -4.53
N GLU A 198 -30.84 -20.16 -5.03
CA GLU A 198 -31.12 -18.82 -5.56
C GLU A 198 -30.89 -17.74 -4.48
N ILE A 199 -31.41 -17.97 -3.27
CA ILE A 199 -31.23 -17.07 -2.14
C ILE A 199 -29.74 -16.93 -1.79
N ARG A 200 -28.98 -18.03 -1.78
CA ARG A 200 -27.55 -17.99 -1.49
C ARG A 200 -26.79 -17.13 -2.51
N HIS A 201 -27.03 -17.34 -3.79
CA HIS A 201 -26.39 -16.54 -4.84
C HIS A 201 -26.77 -15.06 -4.76
N ALA A 202 -28.06 -14.76 -4.50
CA ALA A 202 -28.51 -13.39 -4.32
C ALA A 202 -27.81 -12.72 -3.13
N CYS A 203 -27.70 -13.41 -1.99
CA CYS A 203 -26.97 -12.92 -0.83
C CYS A 203 -25.48 -12.71 -1.14
N GLU A 204 -24.80 -13.66 -1.80
CA GLU A 204 -23.39 -13.53 -2.18
C GLU A 204 -23.17 -12.32 -3.09
N GLN A 205 -24.01 -12.14 -4.11
CA GLN A 205 -23.91 -11.01 -5.03
C GLN A 205 -24.18 -9.67 -4.34
N SER A 206 -25.17 -9.63 -3.44
CA SER A 206 -25.50 -8.43 -2.69
C SER A 206 -24.38 -8.05 -1.71
N THR A 207 -23.91 -9.02 -0.90
CA THR A 207 -22.78 -8.80 0.01
C THR A 207 -21.53 -8.38 -0.77
N ARG A 208 -21.25 -9.00 -1.92
CA ARG A 208 -20.11 -8.62 -2.79
C ARG A 208 -20.19 -7.14 -3.21
N LYS A 209 -21.36 -6.68 -3.67
CA LYS A 209 -21.55 -5.28 -4.10
C LYS A 209 -21.45 -4.31 -2.93
N GLN A 210 -22.09 -4.63 -1.81
CA GLN A 210 -22.09 -3.79 -0.62
C GLN A 210 -20.67 -3.63 -0.06
N VAL A 211 -19.99 -4.75 0.20
CA VAL A 211 -18.62 -4.73 0.74
C VAL A 211 -17.66 -4.06 -0.24
N ALA A 212 -17.77 -4.27 -1.56
CA ALA A 212 -16.94 -3.56 -2.52
C ALA A 212 -17.12 -2.03 -2.46
N THR A 213 -18.36 -1.57 -2.30
CA THR A 213 -18.67 -0.13 -2.16
C THR A 213 -18.11 0.43 -0.86
N ASP A 214 -18.27 -0.31 0.24
CA ASP A 214 -17.80 0.09 1.55
C ASP A 214 -16.26 0.12 1.59
N THR A 215 -15.60 -0.93 1.09
CA THR A 215 -14.14 -1.02 1.01
C THR A 215 -13.58 0.10 0.14
N LYS A 216 -14.24 0.46 -0.98
CA LYS A 216 -13.82 1.57 -1.84
C LYS A 216 -13.67 2.87 -1.05
N SER A 217 -14.63 3.21 -0.19
CA SER A 217 -14.52 4.41 0.65
C SER A 217 -13.33 4.37 1.62
N GLU A 218 -12.94 3.20 2.12
CA GLU A 218 -11.75 3.06 2.97
C GLU A 218 -10.46 3.20 2.16
N VAL A 219 -10.42 2.58 0.97
CA VAL A 219 -9.31 2.72 0.03
C VAL A 219 -9.10 4.18 -0.32
N ASP A 220 -10.17 4.90 -0.66
CA ASP A 220 -10.10 6.31 -1.05
C ASP A 220 -9.55 7.19 0.09
N LYS A 221 -9.97 6.96 1.34
CA LYS A 221 -9.41 7.65 2.52
C LYS A 221 -7.93 7.33 2.73
N GLN A 222 -7.53 6.08 2.54
CA GLN A 222 -6.14 5.67 2.70
C GLN A 222 -5.26 6.27 1.60
N LEU A 223 -5.74 6.29 0.36
CA LEU A 223 -5.08 6.96 -0.77
C LEU A 223 -4.93 8.45 -0.54
N GLU A 224 -5.96 9.11 -0.02
CA GLU A 224 -5.91 10.53 0.32
C GLU A 224 -4.79 10.81 1.35
N ARG A 225 -4.68 9.99 2.40
CA ARG A 225 -3.60 10.10 3.39
C ARG A 225 -2.22 9.91 2.76
N TRP A 226 -2.04 8.88 1.94
CA TRP A 226 -0.76 8.65 1.25
C TRP A 226 -0.41 9.79 0.29
N ASN A 227 -1.40 10.33 -0.43
CA ASN A 227 -1.20 11.45 -1.35
C ASN A 227 -0.87 12.75 -0.61
N GLN A 228 -1.45 13.01 0.56
CA GLN A 228 -1.07 14.13 1.42
C GLN A 228 0.37 14.00 1.94
N GLN A 229 0.76 12.78 2.34
CA GLN A 229 2.14 12.48 2.75
C GLN A 229 3.12 12.68 1.59
N TRP A 230 2.78 12.17 0.41
CA TRP A 230 3.57 12.33 -0.82
C TRP A 230 3.71 13.80 -1.21
N ALA A 231 2.63 14.58 -1.19
CA ALA A 231 2.67 16.00 -1.51
C ALA A 231 3.58 16.78 -0.55
N THR A 232 3.53 16.46 0.75
CA THR A 232 4.42 17.04 1.76
C THR A 232 5.88 16.69 1.47
N LEU A 233 6.15 15.43 1.15
CA LEU A 233 7.49 14.97 0.76
C LEU A 233 7.99 15.70 -0.49
N ARG A 234 7.17 15.77 -1.54
CA ARG A 234 7.48 16.45 -2.80
C ARG A 234 7.78 17.93 -2.58
N GLN A 235 7.05 18.61 -1.70
CA GLN A 235 7.32 20.00 -1.34
C GLN A 235 8.67 20.15 -0.62
N MET A 236 9.00 19.25 0.31
CA MET A 236 10.30 19.25 1.00
C MET A 236 11.47 18.98 0.05
N LEU A 237 11.26 18.07 -0.91
CA LEU A 237 12.25 17.73 -1.93
C LEU A 237 12.41 18.83 -2.97
N GLY A 238 11.32 19.48 -3.41
CA GLY A 238 11.34 20.56 -4.39
C GLY A 238 12.16 21.80 -3.95
N GLY A 239 12.36 21.98 -2.65
CA GLY A 239 13.26 23.02 -2.11
C GLY A 239 14.75 22.67 -2.17
N GLN A 240 15.11 21.44 -2.54
CA GLN A 240 16.49 20.98 -2.54
C GLN A 240 17.16 21.21 -3.89
N ALA A 241 18.33 21.85 -3.89
CA ALA A 241 19.09 22.15 -5.11
C ALA A 241 19.50 20.90 -5.92
N TRP A 242 19.49 19.72 -5.30
CA TRP A 242 19.84 18.44 -5.94
C TRP A 242 18.63 17.70 -6.52
N TYR A 243 17.41 18.06 -6.13
CA TYR A 243 16.20 17.40 -6.59
C TYR A 243 15.70 18.08 -7.87
N ARG A 244 15.66 17.32 -8.97
CA ARG A 244 14.96 17.71 -10.20
C ARG A 244 13.89 16.68 -10.47
N GLU A 245 12.66 17.15 -10.55
CA GLU A 245 11.45 16.33 -10.63
C GLU A 245 11.44 15.40 -11.86
N ASP A 246 12.10 15.81 -12.94
CA ASP A 246 11.87 15.23 -14.27
C ASP A 246 12.99 14.31 -14.80
N SER A 247 14.18 14.21 -14.19
CA SER A 247 15.32 13.60 -14.89
C SER A 247 16.06 12.45 -14.21
N ASN A 248 15.96 12.28 -12.89
CA ASN A 248 16.92 11.43 -12.16
C ASN A 248 16.31 10.40 -11.20
N THR A 249 14.97 10.32 -11.08
CA THR A 249 14.33 9.38 -10.15
C THR A 249 13.60 8.29 -10.92
N PHE A 250 13.95 7.04 -10.66
CA PHE A 250 13.25 5.87 -11.19
C PHE A 250 12.59 5.11 -10.05
N LEU A 251 11.38 4.64 -10.28
CA LEU A 251 10.62 3.87 -9.30
C LEU A 251 10.40 2.47 -9.82
N ALA A 252 10.46 1.52 -8.92
CA ALA A 252 10.07 0.15 -9.19
C ALA A 252 9.55 -0.50 -7.91
N SER A 253 8.82 -1.60 -8.04
CA SER A 253 8.41 -2.43 -6.91
C SER A 253 8.76 -3.89 -7.14
N ASP A 254 9.04 -4.61 -6.06
CA ASP A 254 9.08 -6.07 -6.03
C ASP A 254 7.95 -6.61 -5.13
N GLU A 255 8.02 -7.87 -4.71
CA GLU A 255 6.99 -8.50 -3.87
C GLU A 255 6.92 -7.94 -2.44
N ASN A 256 7.98 -7.27 -1.95
CA ASN A 256 8.09 -6.86 -0.55
C ASN A 256 8.55 -5.40 -0.37
N HIS A 257 9.07 -4.78 -1.43
CA HIS A 257 9.66 -3.45 -1.37
C HIS A 257 9.30 -2.56 -2.56
N VAL A 258 9.27 -1.27 -2.28
CA VAL A 258 9.41 -0.21 -3.28
C VAL A 258 10.88 0.20 -3.35
N HIS A 259 11.40 0.35 -4.56
CA HIS A 259 12.74 0.83 -4.83
C HIS A 259 12.66 2.20 -5.51
N VAL A 260 13.39 3.16 -4.95
CA VAL A 260 13.59 4.50 -5.51
C VAL A 260 15.05 4.62 -5.90
N PHE A 261 15.33 4.71 -7.19
CA PHE A 261 16.68 4.89 -7.72
C PHE A 261 16.88 6.35 -8.04
N ILE A 262 17.94 6.93 -7.47
CA ILE A 262 18.33 8.31 -7.73
C ILE A 262 19.66 8.28 -8.46
N ARG A 263 19.65 8.77 -9.69
CA ARG A 263 20.86 8.90 -10.52
C ARG A 263 21.76 9.97 -9.92
N ALA A 264 23.06 9.68 -9.79
CA ALA A 264 24.03 10.70 -9.43
C ALA A 264 24.03 11.78 -10.53
N ALA A 265 24.02 13.06 -10.15
CA ALA A 265 24.16 14.14 -11.11
C ALA A 265 25.47 13.95 -11.87
N ALA A 266 25.39 13.65 -13.16
CA ALA A 266 26.56 13.60 -14.01
C ALA A 266 26.99 15.06 -14.23
N ASP A 267 27.99 15.52 -13.49
CA ASP A 267 28.53 16.88 -13.62
C ASP A 267 29.12 17.15 -15.04
N ASP A 268 29.23 16.14 -15.92
CA ASP A 268 29.93 16.23 -17.22
C ASP A 268 29.26 15.52 -18.41
N MET A 269 28.00 15.06 -18.32
CA MET A 269 27.35 14.41 -19.49
C MET A 269 26.59 15.44 -20.31
N ASP A 270 27.16 15.83 -21.46
CA ASP A 270 26.56 16.67 -22.49
C ASP A 270 25.06 16.35 -22.65
N GLU A 271 24.22 17.39 -22.49
CA GLU A 271 22.75 17.37 -22.46
C GLU A 271 22.08 16.77 -23.72
N THR A 272 22.86 16.38 -24.74
CA THR A 272 22.37 16.01 -26.07
C THR A 272 21.89 14.55 -26.18
N THR A 273 22.05 13.71 -25.15
CA THR A 273 21.63 12.29 -25.18
C THR A 273 20.37 12.06 -24.34
N ALA A 274 19.29 12.80 -24.65
CA ALA A 274 18.10 12.97 -23.80
C ALA A 274 17.14 11.76 -23.69
N ALA A 275 17.46 10.59 -24.22
CA ALA A 275 16.63 9.40 -24.07
C ALA A 275 17.52 8.16 -24.00
N GLY A 276 18.20 8.00 -22.86
CA GLY A 276 18.87 6.74 -22.55
C GLY A 276 17.87 5.58 -22.58
N PRO A 277 18.27 4.40 -23.05
CA PRO A 277 17.38 3.25 -23.14
C PRO A 277 16.83 2.84 -21.77
N PRO A 278 15.61 2.24 -21.72
CA PRO A 278 15.01 1.79 -20.49
C PRO A 278 15.95 0.83 -19.75
N ILE A 279 16.21 1.15 -18.49
CA ILE A 279 17.13 0.40 -17.63
C ILE A 279 16.47 -0.97 -17.36
N PRO A 280 17.11 -2.10 -17.69
CA PRO A 280 16.57 -3.41 -17.39
C PRO A 280 16.50 -3.57 -15.88
N PHE A 281 15.27 -3.70 -15.38
CA PHE A 281 14.95 -3.90 -13.99
C PHE A 281 14.81 -5.40 -13.68
N PRO A 282 15.30 -5.88 -12.53
CA PRO A 282 16.06 -5.18 -11.50
C PRO A 282 17.55 -5.00 -11.87
N PRO A 283 18.22 -3.92 -11.41
CA PRO A 283 19.65 -3.77 -11.59
C PRO A 283 20.38 -4.97 -10.96
N LYS A 284 21.29 -5.60 -11.70
CA LYS A 284 22.00 -6.79 -11.22
C LYS A 284 22.76 -6.49 -9.92
N GLN A 285 22.35 -7.18 -8.84
CA GLN A 285 23.00 -7.28 -7.52
C GLN A 285 22.81 -6.09 -6.57
N LEU A 286 21.55 -5.75 -6.25
CA LEU A 286 21.27 -5.08 -4.98
C LEU A 286 21.68 -6.00 -3.81
N PRO A 287 22.19 -5.46 -2.68
CA PRO A 287 22.35 -6.25 -1.47
C PRO A 287 21.02 -6.86 -1.04
N ALA A 288 21.08 -8.06 -0.46
CA ALA A 288 19.91 -8.73 0.09
C ALA A 288 19.23 -7.82 1.12
N ALA A 289 17.90 -7.78 1.07
CA ALA A 289 17.10 -7.03 2.03
C ALA A 289 17.27 -7.63 3.42
N GLU A 290 17.48 -6.75 4.39
CA GLU A 290 17.54 -7.14 5.79
C GLU A 290 16.14 -7.39 6.32
N ARG A 291 15.97 -8.55 6.96
CA ARG A 291 14.67 -9.01 7.42
C ARG A 291 14.15 -8.06 8.51
N GLY A 292 12.99 -7.46 8.29
CA GLY A 292 12.37 -6.52 9.23
C GLY A 292 12.87 -5.08 9.09
N SER A 293 13.73 -4.79 8.10
CA SER A 293 14.02 -3.41 7.72
C SER A 293 12.76 -2.70 7.23
N LEU A 294 12.60 -1.46 7.67
CA LEU A 294 11.57 -0.54 7.21
C LEU A 294 12.07 0.25 6.00
N VAL A 295 13.26 0.83 6.13
CA VAL A 295 13.93 1.59 5.08
C VAL A 295 15.36 1.08 4.96
N GLU A 296 15.85 0.89 3.74
CA GLU A 296 17.27 0.74 3.47
C GLU A 296 17.72 1.81 2.48
N ILE A 297 18.80 2.52 2.77
CA ILE A 297 19.42 3.49 1.85
C ILE A 297 20.77 2.93 1.44
N ILE A 298 20.92 2.62 0.16
CA ILE A 298 22.10 2.00 -0.41
C ILE A 298 22.80 3.03 -1.29
N PHE A 299 24.04 3.34 -0.97
CA PHE A 299 24.89 4.24 -1.73
C PHE A 299 25.91 3.44 -2.51
N TYR A 300 26.05 3.72 -3.80
CA TYR A 300 27.05 3.13 -4.66
C TYR A 300 28.12 4.19 -4.96
N GLU A 301 29.30 4.04 -4.35
CA GLU A 301 30.39 5.01 -4.45
C GLU A 301 31.75 4.36 -4.69
N ASP A 302 32.69 5.17 -5.18
CA ASP A 302 34.11 4.84 -5.26
C ASP A 302 34.71 4.64 -3.85
N LYS A 303 35.79 3.86 -3.75
CA LYS A 303 36.38 3.38 -2.50
C LYS A 303 36.76 4.49 -1.51
N GLN A 304 37.14 5.67 -2.01
CA GLN A 304 37.60 6.78 -1.17
C GLN A 304 36.41 7.50 -0.50
N THR A 305 35.37 7.82 -1.26
CA THR A 305 34.13 8.45 -0.76
C THR A 305 33.37 7.53 0.20
N LYS A 306 33.46 6.21 -0.04
CA LYS A 306 32.86 5.17 0.80
C LYS A 306 33.22 5.24 2.28
N GLN A 307 34.48 5.54 2.63
CA GLN A 307 34.90 5.62 4.04
C GLN A 307 34.34 6.87 4.72
N GLU A 308 34.35 8.00 4.01
CA GLU A 308 33.78 9.26 4.49
C GLU A 308 32.26 9.15 4.67
N LEU A 309 31.59 8.54 3.70
CA LEU A 309 30.17 8.28 3.75
C LEU A 309 29.79 7.34 4.89
N ALA A 310 30.54 6.25 5.09
CA ALA A 310 30.29 5.34 6.22
C ALA A 310 30.43 6.08 7.57
N ALA A 311 31.46 6.91 7.73
CA ALA A 311 31.63 7.71 8.95
C ALA A 311 30.49 8.71 9.16
N LEU A 312 30.01 9.35 8.09
CA LEU A 312 28.88 10.26 8.14
C LEU A 312 27.59 9.54 8.51
N LEU A 313 27.31 8.38 7.91
CA LEU A 313 26.13 7.59 8.22
C LEU A 313 26.12 7.09 9.67
N SER A 314 27.28 6.69 10.21
CA SER A 314 27.41 6.35 11.63
C SER A 314 27.14 7.55 12.55
N LEU A 315 27.47 8.78 12.12
CA LEU A 315 27.11 9.99 12.86
C LEU A 315 25.60 10.25 12.82
N VAL A 316 24.96 10.10 11.65
CA VAL A 316 23.50 10.24 11.51
C VAL A 316 22.77 9.20 12.36
N GLU A 317 23.24 7.96 12.38
CA GLU A 317 22.76 6.90 13.25
C GLU A 317 22.81 7.30 14.74
N ALA A 318 23.95 7.86 15.20
CA ALA A 318 24.08 8.35 16.57
C ALA A 318 23.11 9.49 16.90
N MET A 319 22.91 10.42 15.95
CA MET A 319 21.97 11.53 16.11
C MET A 319 20.52 11.06 16.19
N ILE A 320 20.11 10.15 15.32
CA ILE A 320 18.75 9.62 15.35
C ILE A 320 18.52 8.85 16.65
N ARG A 321 19.45 7.99 17.08
CA ARG A 321 19.37 7.30 18.38
C ARG A 321 19.19 8.27 19.55
N GLN A 322 19.91 9.40 19.53
CA GLN A 322 19.78 10.43 20.56
C GLN A 322 18.39 11.09 20.54
N GLN A 323 17.84 11.39 19.37
CA GLN A 323 16.51 12.01 19.23
C GLN A 323 15.35 11.06 19.53
N THR A 324 15.53 9.76 19.29
CA THR A 324 14.50 8.74 19.55
C THR A 324 14.61 8.11 20.95
N ALA A 325 15.56 8.55 21.79
CA ALA A 325 15.81 7.97 23.10
C ALA A 325 14.58 8.04 24.04
N ASP A 326 13.78 9.10 23.88
CA ASP A 326 12.60 9.40 24.70
C ASP A 326 11.30 8.77 24.16
N LEU A 327 11.35 8.13 22.98
CA LEU A 327 10.18 7.43 22.43
C LEU A 327 9.93 6.12 23.20
N PRO A 328 8.65 5.71 23.35
CA PRO A 328 8.31 4.43 23.97
C PRO A 328 9.02 3.28 23.26
N ILE A 329 9.42 2.25 24.03
CA ILE A 329 10.25 1.12 23.55
C ILE A 329 9.63 0.45 22.31
N SER A 330 8.30 0.41 22.21
CA SER A 330 7.55 -0.16 21.07
C SER A 330 7.81 0.54 19.73
N ASP A 331 8.31 1.78 19.76
CA ASP A 331 8.56 2.63 18.59
C ASP A 331 10.06 2.92 18.40
N ARG A 332 10.94 2.22 19.13
CA ARG A 332 12.38 2.37 18.94
C ARG A 332 12.78 1.82 17.57
N LEU A 333 13.60 2.61 16.88
CA LEU A 333 14.19 2.27 15.61
C LEU A 333 15.66 1.94 15.85
N SER A 334 16.11 0.79 15.36
CA SER A 334 17.52 0.52 15.20
C SER A 334 17.96 0.97 13.83
N ILE A 335 19.15 1.54 13.78
CA ILE A 335 19.80 1.95 12.56
C ILE A 335 21.14 1.25 12.54
N ASP A 336 21.43 0.58 11.44
CA ASP A 336 22.65 -0.19 11.23
C ASP A 336 23.31 0.22 9.92
N THR A 337 24.61 0.46 9.96
CA THR A 337 25.41 0.78 8.78
C THR A 337 26.22 -0.44 8.36
N ILE A 338 25.94 -0.99 7.17
CA ILE A 338 26.63 -2.16 6.61
C ILE A 338 27.47 -1.73 5.41
N VAL A 339 28.76 -2.06 5.45
CA VAL A 339 29.72 -1.69 4.40
C VAL A 339 30.00 -2.90 3.49
N GLY A 340 29.53 -2.86 2.24
CA GLY A 340 29.74 -3.90 1.24
C GLY A 340 31.04 -3.74 0.46
N LYS A 341 31.21 -4.42 -0.69
CA LYS A 341 32.41 -4.27 -1.54
C LYS A 341 32.45 -2.88 -2.22
N ASN A 342 31.34 -2.52 -2.86
CA ASN A 342 31.12 -1.35 -3.72
C ASN A 342 29.87 -0.56 -3.34
N TRP A 343 29.40 -0.72 -2.11
CA TRP A 343 28.24 -0.01 -1.58
C TRP A 343 28.36 0.19 -0.07
N VAL A 344 27.60 1.16 0.44
CA VAL A 344 27.31 1.36 1.86
C VAL A 344 25.79 1.33 2.03
N LYS A 345 25.28 0.54 2.96
CA LYS A 345 23.84 0.42 3.24
C LYS A 345 23.56 0.92 4.64
N LEU A 346 22.62 1.85 4.76
CA LEU A 346 21.99 2.23 6.02
C LEU A 346 20.66 1.48 6.11
N SER A 347 20.51 0.58 7.06
CA SER A 347 19.24 -0.10 7.35
C SER A 347 18.59 0.56 8.54
N VAL A 348 17.29 0.87 8.45
CA VAL A 348 16.45 1.28 9.57
C VAL A 348 15.50 0.13 9.85
N THR A 349 15.61 -0.51 11.01
CA THR A 349 14.73 -1.61 11.41
C THR A 349 13.86 -1.19 12.60
N LYS A 350 12.65 -1.73 12.67
CA LYS A 350 11.83 -1.58 13.87
C LYS A 350 12.37 -2.55 14.90
N ASP A 351 12.77 -2.07 16.07
CA ASP A 351 13.20 -2.98 17.13
C ASP A 351 12.07 -3.97 17.39
N ALA A 352 12.36 -5.25 17.17
CA ALA A 352 11.40 -6.29 17.50
C ALA A 352 11.14 -6.17 18.99
N SER A 353 9.91 -5.75 19.36
CA SER A 353 9.48 -5.73 20.76
C SER A 353 9.94 -7.05 21.38
N PRO A 354 10.71 -7.04 22.48
CA PRO A 354 11.17 -8.27 23.10
C PRO A 354 9.93 -9.15 23.30
N ALA A 355 9.96 -10.37 22.75
CA ALA A 355 8.83 -11.28 22.83
C ALA A 355 8.35 -11.30 24.28
N PRO A 356 7.03 -11.18 24.54
CA PRO A 356 6.53 -11.10 25.91
C PRO A 356 7.11 -12.28 26.68
N VAL A 357 7.89 -11.98 27.72
CA VAL A 357 8.51 -13.00 28.57
C VAL A 357 7.37 -13.89 29.04
N ARG A 358 7.28 -15.10 28.50
CA ARG A 358 6.29 -16.08 28.94
C ARG A 358 6.61 -16.35 30.40
N GLN A 359 5.82 -15.74 31.30
CA GLN A 359 5.86 -16.10 32.70
C GLN A 359 5.45 -17.58 32.76
N LEU A 360 6.43 -18.45 32.99
CA LEU A 360 6.21 -19.84 33.32
C LEU A 360 5.44 -19.83 34.64
N THR A 361 4.12 -20.00 34.57
CA THR A 361 3.33 -20.33 35.74
C THR A 361 3.80 -21.70 36.21
N SER A 362 4.57 -21.74 37.30
CA SER A 362 4.82 -22.97 38.04
C SER A 362 3.49 -23.47 38.59
N ASN A 363 3.03 -24.62 38.10
CA ASN A 363 1.98 -25.40 38.75
C ASN A 363 2.59 -26.25 39.86
#